data_AF-A0A918EDG9-F1
#
_entry.id   AF-A0A918EDG9-F1
#
_cell.length_a   1.000
_cell.length_b   1.000
_cell.length_c   1.000
_cell.angle_alpha   90.00
_cell.angle_beta   90.00
_cell.angle_gamma   90.00
#
_symmetry.space_group_name_H-M   'P 1'
#
loop_
_entity.id
_entity.type
_entity.pdbx_description
1 polymer ?
#
loop_
_entity_poly.entity_id
_entity_poly.type
_entity_poly.pdbx_seq_one_letter_code
_entity_poly.pdbx_strand_id
1 'polypeptide(L)'
;MIADDELAEVIDILKSPDTYRRTTMLGVLAKDPSGDPRLLPAVEELLTDDTPDLISIPLLFGEVRWLAAHALVAERRAAAVPTPVELRGVPEPLTSDELSYLVDEHGLPREGGVHGMLASFVALREHGLLPVTDLRLTVESDG
;
A
#
# COMPACT_ATOMS: atom_id res chain seq x y z
N MET A 1 11.66 20.01 -3.60
CA MET A 1 11.13 20.03 -4.98
C MET A 1 12.11 19.26 -5.83
N ILE A 2 11.64 18.17 -6.42
CA ILE A 2 12.47 17.24 -7.21
C ILE A 2 12.67 17.76 -8.63
N ALA A 3 13.72 17.30 -9.30
CA ALA A 3 13.98 17.66 -10.69
C ALA A 3 12.91 17.09 -11.63
N ASP A 4 12.71 17.69 -12.81
CA ASP A 4 11.63 17.31 -13.72
C ASP A 4 11.81 15.90 -14.31
N ASP A 5 13.05 15.49 -14.54
CA ASP A 5 13.41 14.14 -14.99
C ASP A 5 13.17 13.09 -13.90
N GLU A 6 13.57 13.40 -12.66
CA GLU A 6 13.30 12.57 -11.48
C GLU A 6 11.80 12.43 -11.22
N LEU A 7 11.04 13.54 -11.33
CA LEU A 7 9.58 13.52 -11.22
C LEU A 7 8.95 12.60 -12.26
N ALA A 8 9.39 12.70 -13.52
CA ALA A 8 8.87 11.87 -14.60
C ALA A 8 9.17 10.38 -14.36
N GLU A 9 10.35 10.05 -13.86
CA GLU A 9 10.73 8.68 -13.50
C GLU A 9 9.87 8.13 -12.36
N VAL A 10 9.65 8.90 -11.29
CA VAL A 10 8.80 8.49 -10.18
C VAL A 10 7.36 8.23 -10.66
N ILE A 11 6.80 9.13 -11.48
CA ILE A 11 5.45 8.96 -12.04
C ILE A 11 5.37 7.72 -12.95
N ASP A 12 6.39 7.46 -13.78
CA ASP A 12 6.45 6.26 -14.62
C ASP A 12 6.46 4.98 -13.76
N ILE A 13 7.24 4.97 -12.68
CA ILE A 13 7.28 3.84 -11.74
C ILE A 13 5.92 3.64 -11.06
N LEU A 14 5.25 4.70 -10.62
CA LEU A 14 3.91 4.62 -10.01
C LEU A 14 2.83 4.13 -11.00
N LYS A 15 3.06 4.31 -12.31
CA LYS A 15 2.17 3.82 -13.39
C LYS A 15 2.59 2.47 -13.97
N SER A 16 3.70 1.91 -13.49
CA SER A 16 4.22 0.63 -13.96
C SER A 16 3.16 -0.48 -13.82
N PRO A 17 3.01 -1.38 -14.80
CA PRO A 17 2.15 -2.56 -14.64
C PRO A 17 2.69 -3.54 -13.58
N ASP A 18 3.98 -3.47 -13.27
CA ASP A 18 4.61 -4.25 -12.22
C ASP A 18 4.27 -3.68 -10.84
N THR A 19 3.45 -4.43 -10.09
CA THR A 19 2.99 -4.07 -8.74
C THR A 19 4.16 -3.90 -7.76
N TYR A 20 5.19 -4.74 -7.84
CA TYR A 20 6.36 -4.66 -6.96
C TYR A 20 7.11 -3.35 -7.12
N ARG A 21 7.18 -2.82 -8.36
CA ARG A 21 7.77 -1.51 -8.63
C ARG A 21 6.94 -0.39 -8.01
N ARG A 22 5.61 -0.45 -8.13
CA ARG A 22 4.70 0.53 -7.53
C ARG A 22 4.85 0.54 -6.01
N THR A 23 4.75 -0.63 -5.36
CA THR A 23 4.83 -0.74 -3.89
C THR A 23 6.20 -0.34 -3.36
N THR A 24 7.29 -0.71 -4.04
CA THR A 24 8.64 -0.26 -3.67
C THR A 24 8.72 1.27 -3.67
N MET A 25 8.24 1.93 -4.72
CA MET A 25 8.28 3.39 -4.81
C MET A 25 7.36 4.05 -3.76
N LEU A 26 6.14 3.55 -3.57
CA LEU A 26 5.25 4.04 -2.52
C LEU A 26 5.88 3.89 -1.12
N GLY A 27 6.60 2.79 -0.88
CA GLY A 27 7.33 2.58 0.36
C GLY A 27 8.48 3.56 0.56
N VAL A 28 9.13 4.01 -0.52
CA VAL A 28 10.10 5.11 -0.48
C VAL A 28 9.40 6.42 -0.13
N LEU A 29 8.36 6.82 -0.86
CA LEU A 29 7.63 8.08 -0.64
C LEU A 29 6.97 8.16 0.75
N ALA A 30 6.53 7.03 1.31
CA ALA A 30 5.99 6.98 2.67
C ALA A 30 7.05 7.23 3.76
N LYS A 31 8.32 6.91 3.49
CA LYS A 31 9.45 7.07 4.43
C LYS A 31 10.19 8.39 4.22
N ASP A 32 10.39 8.77 2.96
CA ASP A 32 11.14 9.94 2.53
C ASP A 32 10.32 10.69 1.46
N PRO A 33 9.28 11.45 1.86
CA PRO A 33 8.42 12.16 0.93
C PRO A 33 9.16 13.33 0.28
N SER A 34 8.94 13.52 -1.01
CA SER A 34 9.53 14.60 -1.80
C SER A 34 8.98 15.99 -1.44
N GLY A 35 7.74 16.03 -0.96
CA GLY A 35 6.94 17.25 -0.75
C GLY A 35 6.57 17.95 -2.06
N ASP A 36 6.71 17.31 -3.22
CA ASP A 36 6.37 17.90 -4.51
C ASP A 36 4.88 17.71 -4.83
N PRO A 37 4.06 18.79 -4.86
CA PRO A 37 2.63 18.67 -5.10
C PRO A 37 2.28 18.01 -6.45
N ARG A 38 3.21 18.01 -7.41
CA ARG A 38 3.02 17.41 -8.73
C ARG A 38 2.91 15.88 -8.68
N LEU A 39 3.39 15.23 -7.62
CA LEU A 39 3.23 13.78 -7.42
C LEU A 39 1.85 13.38 -6.88
N LEU A 40 1.17 14.28 -6.17
CA LEU A 40 -0.06 13.95 -5.44
C LEU A 40 -1.13 13.27 -6.31
N PRO A 41 -1.42 13.72 -7.56
CA PRO A 41 -2.41 13.05 -8.39
C PRO A 41 -2.05 11.61 -8.73
N ALA A 42 -0.77 11.32 -9.02
CA ALA A 42 -0.32 9.98 -9.36
C ALA A 42 -0.40 9.02 -8.16
N VAL A 43 -0.12 9.50 -6.95
CA VAL A 43 -0.27 8.70 -5.72
C VAL A 43 -1.76 8.52 -5.37
N GLU A 44 -2.59 9.55 -5.55
CA GLU A 44 -4.03 9.51 -5.27
C GLU A 44 -4.78 8.53 -6.19
N GLU A 45 -4.38 8.40 -7.45
CA GLU A 45 -4.91 7.38 -8.38
C GLU A 45 -4.74 5.94 -7.82
N LEU A 46 -3.67 5.68 -7.07
CA LEU A 46 -3.39 4.36 -6.50
C LEU A 46 -4.21 4.04 -5.23
N LEU A 47 -5.01 4.98 -4.71
CA LEU A 47 -5.93 4.69 -3.60
C LEU A 47 -7.05 3.70 -3.97
N THR A 48 -7.28 3.50 -5.26
CA THR A 48 -8.22 2.48 -5.77
C THR A 48 -7.53 1.21 -6.24
N ASP A 49 -6.20 1.11 -6.19
CA ASP A 49 -5.44 -0.08 -6.60
C ASP A 49 -5.52 -1.14 -5.50
N ASP A 50 -6.32 -2.15 -5.76
CA ASP A 50 -6.68 -3.19 -4.82
C ASP A 50 -5.85 -4.48 -5.03
N THR A 51 -4.79 -4.38 -5.85
CA THR A 51 -3.86 -5.47 -6.14
C THR A 51 -3.08 -5.87 -4.88
N PRO A 52 -3.09 -7.14 -4.48
CA PRO A 52 -2.26 -7.62 -3.37
C PRO A 52 -0.77 -7.64 -3.70
N ASP A 53 0.06 -7.30 -2.73
CA ASP A 53 1.53 -7.37 -2.82
C ASP A 53 2.18 -7.49 -1.43
N LEU A 54 3.50 -7.71 -1.42
CA LEU A 54 4.34 -7.57 -0.25
C LEU A 54 4.64 -6.07 -0.02
N ILE A 55 3.98 -5.47 0.98
CA ILE A 55 4.03 -4.01 1.19
C ILE A 55 5.08 -3.55 2.21
N SER A 56 5.66 -4.47 3.00
CA SER A 56 6.75 -4.14 3.93
C SER A 56 7.61 -5.35 4.34
N ILE A 57 8.76 -5.07 4.96
CA ILE A 57 9.66 -6.03 5.59
C ILE A 57 9.77 -5.69 7.09
N PRO A 58 9.66 -6.66 8.04
CA PRO A 58 9.47 -8.11 7.82
C PRO A 58 8.13 -8.43 7.12
N LEU A 59 8.06 -9.59 6.46
CA LEU A 59 7.11 -9.87 5.39
C LEU A 59 5.65 -9.54 5.76
N LEU A 60 5.16 -8.41 5.25
CA LEU A 60 3.81 -7.90 5.48
C LEU A 60 3.08 -7.78 4.15
N PHE A 61 1.95 -8.48 4.03
CA PHE A 61 1.16 -8.60 2.81
C PHE A 61 -0.08 -7.74 2.92
N GLY A 62 -0.40 -6.99 1.87
CA GLY A 62 -1.56 -6.11 1.84
C GLY A 62 -1.83 -5.64 0.42
N GLU A 63 -2.66 -4.63 0.27
CA GLU A 63 -2.95 -4.04 -1.05
C GLU A 63 -2.11 -2.80 -1.32
N VAL A 64 -1.88 -2.52 -2.61
CA VAL A 64 -1.21 -1.27 -3.06
C VAL A 64 -1.87 -0.03 -2.44
N ARG A 65 -3.20 0.05 -2.41
CA ARG A 65 -3.93 1.21 -1.84
C ARG A 65 -3.60 1.49 -0.38
N TRP A 66 -3.25 0.46 0.42
CA TRP A 66 -2.82 0.67 1.80
C TRP A 66 -1.54 1.53 1.82
N LEU A 67 -0.54 1.13 1.04
CA LEU A 67 0.73 1.84 0.97
C LEU A 67 0.59 3.19 0.25
N ALA A 68 -0.29 3.29 -0.74
CA ALA A 68 -0.62 4.55 -1.39
C ALA A 68 -1.21 5.56 -0.40
N ALA A 69 -2.06 5.13 0.53
CA ALA A 69 -2.59 6.01 1.57
C ALA A 69 -1.49 6.56 2.49
N HIS A 70 -0.55 5.70 2.90
CA HIS A 70 0.61 6.11 3.70
C HIS A 70 1.56 7.06 2.94
N ALA A 71 1.85 6.77 1.67
CA ALA A 71 2.64 7.65 0.83
C ALA A 71 1.96 9.01 0.62
N LEU A 72 0.65 9.01 0.36
CA LEU A 72 -0.10 10.23 0.11
C LEU A 72 -0.18 11.13 1.35
N VAL A 73 -0.40 10.57 2.54
CA VAL A 73 -0.41 11.39 3.76
C VAL A 73 0.98 11.95 4.07
N ALA A 74 2.05 11.19 3.80
CA ALA A 74 3.42 11.66 3.97
C ALA A 74 3.76 12.81 3.01
N GLU A 75 3.41 12.65 1.73
CA GLU A 75 3.59 13.69 0.70
C GLU A 75 2.74 14.93 0.98
N ARG A 76 1.47 14.76 1.38
CA ARG A 76 0.60 15.88 1.76
C ARG A 76 1.16 16.63 2.97
N ARG A 77 1.68 15.92 3.99
CA ARG A 77 2.35 16.53 5.14
C ARG A 77 3.58 17.33 4.70
N ALA A 78 4.44 16.75 3.88
CA ALA A 78 5.65 17.41 3.37
C ALA A 78 5.34 18.63 2.49
N ALA A 79 4.25 18.59 1.73
CA ALA A 79 3.75 19.68 0.90
C ALA A 79 2.86 20.70 1.65
N ALA A 80 2.68 20.55 2.97
CA ALA A 80 1.79 21.37 3.79
C ALA A 80 0.33 21.42 3.30
N VAL A 81 -0.17 20.31 2.73
CA VAL A 81 -1.56 20.13 2.30
C VAL A 81 -2.36 19.49 3.43
N PRO A 82 -3.34 20.19 4.06
CA PRO A 82 -3.98 19.76 5.30
C PRO A 82 -5.07 18.67 5.11
N THR A 83 -5.09 17.96 3.99
CA THR A 83 -6.17 17.03 3.64
C THR A 83 -5.88 15.62 4.15
N PRO A 84 -6.73 15.03 5.01
CA PRO A 84 -6.56 13.65 5.46
C PRO A 84 -6.73 12.65 4.30
N VAL A 85 -6.26 11.42 4.51
CA VAL A 85 -6.48 10.29 3.60
C VAL A 85 -7.41 9.29 4.28
N GLU A 86 -8.45 8.87 3.57
CA GLU A 86 -9.47 7.95 4.08
C GLU A 86 -9.69 6.80 3.10
N LEU A 87 -9.59 5.56 3.59
CA LEU A 87 -10.00 4.35 2.89
C LEU A 87 -11.02 3.60 3.74
N ARG A 88 -12.09 3.10 3.11
CA ARG A 88 -13.13 2.34 3.80
C ARG A 88 -13.07 0.86 3.46
N GLY A 89 -13.30 0.00 4.45
CA GLY A 89 -13.36 -1.45 4.29
C GLY A 89 -12.12 -2.00 3.57
N VAL A 90 -10.93 -1.54 3.95
CA VAL A 90 -9.68 -2.04 3.40
C VAL A 90 -9.14 -3.19 4.26
N PRO A 91 -8.79 -4.33 3.65
CA PRO A 91 -8.03 -5.38 4.31
C PRO A 91 -6.83 -4.87 5.07
N GLU A 92 -6.75 -5.29 6.34
CA GLU A 92 -5.59 -5.04 7.16
C GLU A 92 -4.39 -5.82 6.60
N PRO A 93 -3.18 -5.24 6.59
CA PRO A 93 -1.99 -5.97 6.21
C PRO A 93 -1.70 -7.08 7.22
N LEU A 94 -1.30 -8.24 6.71
CA LEU A 94 -1.07 -9.43 7.52
C LEU A 94 0.34 -9.95 7.31
N THR A 95 0.93 -10.46 8.38
CA THR A 95 2.19 -11.21 8.33
C THR A 95 1.98 -12.59 7.69
N SER A 96 3.07 -13.26 7.31
CA SER A 96 3.02 -14.65 6.84
C SER A 96 2.37 -15.60 7.85
N ASP A 97 2.57 -15.37 9.15
CA ASP A 97 2.02 -16.23 10.20
C ASP A 97 0.51 -16.02 10.35
N GLU A 98 0.04 -14.77 10.34
CA GLU A 98 -1.39 -14.44 10.38
C GLU A 98 -2.14 -14.98 9.16
N LEU A 99 -1.57 -14.81 7.95
CA LEU A 99 -2.15 -15.39 6.74
C LEU A 99 -2.23 -16.90 6.82
N SER A 100 -1.15 -17.54 7.26
CA SER A 100 -1.10 -18.99 7.43
C SER A 100 -2.17 -19.49 8.41
N TYR A 101 -2.34 -18.78 9.52
CA TYR A 101 -3.36 -19.12 10.51
C TYR A 101 -4.77 -19.03 9.93
N LEU A 102 -5.11 -17.94 9.23
CA LEU A 102 -6.43 -17.76 8.61
C LEU A 102 -6.71 -18.80 7.52
N VAL A 103 -5.71 -19.13 6.70
CA VAL A 103 -5.81 -20.20 5.69
C VAL A 103 -6.14 -21.53 6.37
N ASP A 104 -5.41 -21.88 7.42
CA ASP A 104 -5.61 -23.13 8.17
C ASP A 104 -6.98 -23.16 8.87
N GLU A 105 -7.41 -22.04 9.48
CA GLU A 105 -8.71 -21.88 10.15
C GLU A 105 -9.89 -22.13 9.20
N HIS A 106 -9.78 -21.67 7.95
CA HIS A 106 -10.82 -21.80 6.94
C HIS A 106 -10.63 -22.98 5.98
N GLY A 107 -9.62 -23.82 6.23
CA GLY A 107 -9.35 -25.02 5.42
C GLY A 107 -8.99 -24.72 3.97
N LEU A 108 -8.35 -23.57 3.71
CA LEU A 108 -7.89 -23.18 2.37
C LEU A 108 -6.54 -23.85 2.03
N PRO A 109 -6.21 -24.04 0.73
CA PRO A 109 -4.93 -24.59 0.32
C PRO A 109 -3.76 -23.69 0.73
N ARG A 110 -2.66 -24.30 1.16
CA ARG A 110 -1.44 -23.59 1.56
C ARG A 110 -0.34 -23.78 0.53
N GLU A 111 0.25 -22.67 0.14
CA GLU A 111 1.44 -22.64 -0.70
C GLU A 111 2.57 -21.88 0.00
N GLY A 112 3.81 -22.32 -0.23
CA GLY A 112 5.00 -21.72 0.40
C GLY A 112 5.54 -20.50 -0.36
N GLY A 113 6.36 -19.72 0.33
CA GLY A 113 7.05 -18.56 -0.25
C GLY A 113 6.14 -17.35 -0.49
N VAL A 114 6.72 -16.25 -0.96
CA VAL A 114 6.00 -14.97 -1.18
C VAL A 114 4.83 -15.16 -2.15
N HIS A 115 5.03 -15.89 -3.24
CA HIS A 115 3.96 -16.15 -4.21
C HIS A 115 2.78 -16.90 -3.60
N GLY A 116 3.05 -17.95 -2.80
CA GLY A 116 2.00 -18.70 -2.11
C GLY A 116 1.25 -17.89 -1.06
N MET A 117 1.94 -17.00 -0.35
CA MET A 117 1.31 -16.07 0.59
C MET A 117 0.42 -15.05 -0.12
N LEU A 118 0.83 -14.53 -1.28
CA LEU A 118 0.00 -13.66 -2.09
C LEU A 118 -1.24 -14.37 -2.64
N ALA A 119 -1.10 -15.61 -3.12
CA ALA A 119 -2.22 -16.43 -3.53
C ALA A 119 -3.20 -16.69 -2.36
N SER A 120 -2.67 -16.92 -1.16
CA SER A 120 -3.46 -17.08 0.07
C SER A 120 -4.24 -15.80 0.41
N PHE A 121 -3.58 -14.64 0.33
CA PHE A 121 -4.23 -13.34 0.54
C PHE A 121 -5.38 -13.12 -0.47
N VAL A 122 -5.15 -13.39 -1.75
CA VAL A 122 -6.17 -13.30 -2.81
C VAL A 122 -7.36 -14.20 -2.48
N ALA A 123 -7.12 -15.47 -2.15
CA ALA A 123 -8.19 -16.41 -1.83
C ALA A 123 -9.01 -15.93 -0.60
N LEU A 124 -8.35 -15.54 0.49
CA LEU A 124 -9.03 -15.01 1.67
C LEU A 124 -9.84 -13.74 1.35
N ARG A 125 -9.33 -12.85 0.50
CA ARG A 125 -10.04 -11.66 0.02
C ARG A 125 -11.31 -12.03 -0.73
N GLU A 126 -11.21 -12.91 -1.71
CA GLU A 126 -12.34 -13.33 -2.56
C GLU A 126 -13.45 -14.01 -1.75
N HIS A 127 -13.09 -14.67 -0.65
CA HIS A 127 -14.03 -15.29 0.28
C HIS A 127 -14.56 -14.33 1.38
N GLY A 128 -14.08 -13.09 1.44
CA GLY A 128 -14.46 -12.13 2.48
C GLY A 128 -13.99 -12.52 3.88
N LEU A 129 -12.86 -13.23 3.96
CA LEU A 129 -12.29 -13.79 5.20
C LEU A 129 -11.12 -12.95 5.75
N LEU A 130 -10.67 -11.94 5.00
CA LEU A 130 -9.68 -11.00 5.53
C LEU A 130 -10.32 -10.06 6.56
N PRO A 131 -9.61 -9.74 7.66
CA PRO A 131 -10.01 -8.63 8.52
C PRO A 131 -9.96 -7.33 7.72
N VAL A 132 -10.99 -6.50 7.88
CA VAL A 132 -11.12 -5.20 7.18
C VAL A 132 -11.29 -4.07 8.17
N THR A 133 -10.75 -2.91 7.81
CA THR A 133 -10.81 -1.70 8.64
C THR A 133 -11.09 -0.45 7.81
N ASP A 134 -11.57 0.60 8.47
CA ASP A 134 -11.63 1.94 7.91
C ASP A 134 -10.34 2.68 8.29
N LEU A 135 -9.44 2.88 7.32
CA LEU A 135 -8.17 3.56 7.52
C LEU A 135 -8.37 5.08 7.39
N ARG A 136 -7.99 5.83 8.41
CA ARG A 136 -7.95 7.30 8.41
C ARG A 136 -6.57 7.78 8.84
N LEU A 137 -5.86 8.47 7.94
CA LEU A 137 -4.54 9.04 8.19
C LEU A 137 -4.61 10.57 8.17
N THR A 138 -4.16 11.20 9.26
CA THR A 138 -4.10 12.65 9.39
C THR A 138 -2.70 13.16 9.09
N VAL A 139 -2.63 14.37 8.54
CA VAL A 139 -1.37 15.05 8.19
C VAL A 139 -0.71 15.73 9.40
N GLU A 140 -1.39 15.80 10.55
CA GLU A 140 -0.84 16.31 11.80
C GLU A 140 0.31 15.40 12.28
N SER A 141 1.37 16.01 12.80
CA SER A 141 2.41 15.32 13.56
C SER A 141 1.93 15.19 15.00
N ASP A 142 2.03 14.01 15.61
CA ASP A 142 2.21 13.96 17.05
C ASP A 142 3.48 14.77 17.35
N GLY A 143 3.31 15.92 18.02
CA GLY A 143 4.35 16.91 18.26
C GLY A 143 5.46 16.48 19.20
#